data_AF-A0A1L7NNH8-F1
#
_entry.id   AF-A0A1L7NNH8-F1
#
_cell.length_a   1.000
_cell.length_b   1.000
_cell.length_c   1.000
_cell.angle_alpha   90.00
_cell.angle_beta   90.00
_cell.angle_gamma   90.00
#
_symmetry.space_group_name_H-M   'P 1'
#
loop_
_entity.id
_entity.type
_entity.pdbx_description
1 polymer ?
#
loop_
_entity_poly.entity_id
_entity_poly.type
_entity_poly.pdbx_seq_one_letter_code
_entity_poly.pdbx_strand_id
1 'polypeptide(L)'
;MRVRQAGFTAIEMVVVLAIIAIILAFMLPVIAEPIDQAKIKGAVSQAKEIVAACNVARVSPASTSRNSTTLVVTSTYGPTYSSWTNVSVLKGKLSSNYVIPDENPFGNPYYFKMTDKSCSVAVELDWKVDGWEGYDLETVGTRSRIIVATPARSTAGPAWVQHQKRLLTGESIR
;
A
#
# COMPACT_ATOMS: atom_id res chain seq x y z
N MET A 1 7.57 -69.29 22.98
CA MET A 1 6.44 -68.56 23.59
C MET A 1 6.03 -67.43 22.65
N ARG A 2 4.78 -67.40 22.17
CA ARG A 2 4.29 -66.37 21.24
C ARG A 2 3.60 -65.29 22.09
N VAL A 3 4.24 -64.12 22.19
CA VAL A 3 3.69 -62.98 22.91
C VAL A 3 2.45 -62.51 22.15
N ARG A 4 1.26 -62.60 22.77
CA ARG A 4 0.04 -62.00 22.22
C ARG A 4 0.23 -60.49 22.22
N GLN A 5 0.33 -59.89 21.04
CA GLN A 5 0.24 -58.44 20.91
C GLN A 5 -1.19 -58.03 21.28
N ALA A 6 -1.33 -57.30 22.37
CA ALA A 6 -2.59 -56.65 22.71
C ALA A 6 -2.85 -55.56 21.65
N GLY A 7 -3.76 -55.84 20.73
CA GLY A 7 -4.20 -54.88 19.73
C GLY A 7 -4.98 -53.76 20.41
N PHE A 8 -4.69 -52.53 20.01
CA PHE A 8 -5.38 -51.32 20.45
C PHE A 8 -6.88 -51.42 20.12
N THR A 9 -7.74 -51.06 21.07
CA THR A 9 -9.19 -51.19 20.90
C THR A 9 -9.76 -50.03 20.09
N ALA A 10 -10.88 -50.26 19.40
CA ALA A 10 -11.54 -49.19 18.63
C ALA A 10 -11.94 -48.00 19.52
N ILE A 11 -12.31 -48.25 20.79
CA ILE A 11 -12.71 -47.20 21.71
C ILE A 11 -11.54 -46.32 22.14
N GLU A 12 -10.34 -46.87 22.33
CA GLU A 12 -9.15 -46.08 22.62
C GLU A 12 -8.82 -45.14 21.45
N MET A 13 -9.03 -45.57 20.19
CA MET A 13 -8.81 -44.69 19.04
C MET A 13 -9.82 -43.55 19.00
N VAL A 14 -11.09 -43.83 19.26
CA VAL A 14 -12.14 -42.81 19.22
C VAL A 14 -11.92 -41.75 20.30
N VAL A 15 -11.53 -42.14 21.52
CA VAL A 15 -11.24 -41.20 22.60
C VAL A 15 -10.04 -40.32 22.26
N VAL A 16 -8.95 -40.90 21.74
CA VAL A 16 -7.76 -40.14 21.35
C VAL A 16 -8.09 -39.15 20.23
N LEU A 17 -8.82 -39.58 19.19
CA LEU A 17 -9.24 -38.71 18.11
C LEU A 17 -10.19 -37.60 18.58
N ALA A 18 -11.07 -37.89 19.54
CA ALA A 18 -11.93 -36.87 20.14
C ALA A 18 -11.12 -35.80 20.88
N ILE A 19 -10.09 -36.18 21.65
CA ILE A 19 -9.21 -35.23 22.34
C ILE A 19 -8.41 -34.40 21.32
N ILE A 20 -7.85 -35.03 20.28
CA ILE A 20 -7.14 -34.32 19.21
C ILE A 20 -8.05 -33.30 18.52
N ALA A 21 -9.30 -33.68 18.21
CA ALA A 21 -10.26 -32.78 17.58
C ALA A 21 -10.57 -31.55 18.46
N ILE A 22 -10.74 -31.74 19.76
CA ILE A 22 -10.96 -30.64 20.72
C ILE A 22 -9.75 -29.70 20.75
N ILE A 23 -8.53 -30.23 20.83
CA ILE A 23 -7.30 -29.41 20.85
C ILE A 23 -7.17 -28.62 19.53
N LEU A 24 -7.38 -29.26 18.39
CA LEU A 24 -7.30 -28.61 17.08
C LEU A 24 -8.32 -27.49 16.93
N ALA A 25 -9.54 -27.66 17.45
CA ALA A 25 -10.57 -26.63 17.39
C ALA A 25 -10.15 -25.32 18.06
N PHE A 26 -9.37 -25.39 19.15
CA PHE A 26 -8.88 -24.19 19.85
C PHE A 26 -7.57 -23.63 19.28
N MET A 27 -6.77 -24.43 18.57
CA MET A 27 -5.49 -23.98 18.01
C MET A 27 -5.65 -23.09 16.76
N LEU A 28 -6.68 -23.30 15.94
CA LEU A 28 -6.90 -22.55 14.70
C LEU A 28 -6.99 -21.02 14.87
N PRO A 29 -7.81 -20.46 15.78
CA PRO A 29 -7.95 -19.00 15.90
C PRO A 29 -6.66 -18.30 16.34
N VAL A 30 -5.83 -18.97 17.14
CA VAL A 30 -4.57 -18.41 17.67
C VAL A 30 -3.54 -18.14 16.56
N ILE A 31 -3.58 -18.93 15.48
CA ILE A 31 -2.60 -18.82 14.38
C ILE A 31 -3.07 -17.83 13.30
N ALA A 32 -4.38 -17.64 13.13
CA ALA A 32 -4.93 -16.80 12.06
C ALA A 32 -4.62 -15.31 12.25
N GLU A 33 -4.78 -14.78 13.46
CA GLU A 33 -4.63 -13.35 13.74
C GLU A 33 -3.20 -12.82 13.45
N PRO A 34 -2.10 -13.47 13.90
CA PRO A 34 -0.75 -13.02 13.57
C PRO A 34 -0.45 -13.05 12.06
N ILE A 35 -1.04 -13.99 11.32
CA ILE A 35 -0.88 -14.09 9.86
C ILE A 35 -1.52 -12.87 9.19
N ASP A 36 -2.75 -12.52 9.59
CA ASP A 36 -3.43 -11.36 9.02
C ASP A 36 -2.70 -10.05 9.37
N GLN A 37 -2.22 -9.91 10.60
CA GLN A 37 -1.38 -8.77 10.98
C GLN A 37 -0.10 -8.69 10.13
N ALA A 38 0.58 -9.81 9.89
CA ALA A 38 1.76 -9.86 9.04
C ALA A 38 1.43 -9.48 7.57
N LYS A 39 0.29 -9.94 7.06
CA LYS A 39 -0.21 -9.54 5.73
C LYS A 39 -0.50 -8.05 5.65
N ILE A 40 -1.17 -7.45 6.65
CA ILE A 40 -1.42 -6.00 6.69
C ILE A 40 -0.08 -5.25 6.70
N LYS A 41 0.89 -5.65 7.52
CA LYS A 41 2.23 -5.03 7.56
C LYS A 41 2.94 -5.11 6.21
N GLY A 42 2.91 -6.28 5.57
CA GLY A 42 3.45 -6.46 4.23
C GLY A 42 2.76 -5.55 3.21
N ALA A 43 1.43 -5.46 3.27
CA ALA A 43 0.64 -4.62 2.39
C ALA A 43 0.96 -3.12 2.56
N VAL A 44 1.10 -2.67 3.80
CA VAL A 44 1.49 -1.30 4.12
C VAL A 44 2.92 -1.01 3.68
N SER A 45 3.84 -1.97 3.80
CA SER A 45 5.20 -1.85 3.28
C SER A 45 5.20 -1.68 1.75
N GLN A 46 4.46 -2.51 1.03
CA GLN A 46 4.27 -2.37 -0.42
C GLN A 46 3.64 -1.02 -0.77
N ALA A 47 2.63 -0.58 -0.02
CA ALA A 47 2.01 0.72 -0.23
C ALA A 47 3.01 1.88 -0.04
N LYS A 48 3.97 1.79 0.89
CA LYS A 48 5.05 2.80 1.01
C LYS A 48 5.93 2.86 -0.24
N GLU A 49 6.25 1.73 -0.83
CA GLU A 49 6.98 1.67 -2.11
C GLU A 49 6.16 2.29 -3.24
N ILE A 50 4.86 2.01 -3.30
CA ILE A 50 3.93 2.63 -4.26
C ILE A 50 3.84 4.14 -4.03
N VAL A 51 3.80 4.61 -2.79
CA VAL A 51 3.81 6.04 -2.45
C VAL A 51 5.09 6.72 -2.94
N ALA A 52 6.24 6.06 -2.82
CA ALA A 52 7.50 6.56 -3.36
C ALA A 52 7.43 6.65 -4.90
N ALA A 53 6.92 5.61 -5.55
CA ALA A 53 6.66 5.60 -7.00
C ALA A 53 5.74 6.74 -7.45
N CYS A 54 4.61 6.90 -6.75
CA CYS A 54 3.65 7.96 -6.99
C CYS A 54 4.30 9.32 -6.90
N ASN A 55 5.14 9.55 -5.89
CA ASN A 55 5.86 10.81 -5.76
C ASN A 55 6.83 11.06 -6.91
N VAL A 56 7.52 10.03 -7.41
CA VAL A 56 8.36 10.14 -8.61
C VAL A 56 7.51 10.55 -9.81
N ALA A 57 6.37 9.89 -10.05
CA ALA A 57 5.47 10.23 -11.15
C ALA A 57 4.92 11.67 -11.03
N ARG A 58 4.62 12.12 -9.80
CA ARG A 58 4.13 13.47 -9.52
C ARG A 58 5.15 14.55 -9.86
N VAL A 59 6.42 14.35 -9.50
CA VAL A 59 7.48 15.35 -9.70
C VAL A 59 8.22 15.20 -11.03
N SER A 60 7.90 14.18 -11.80
CA SER A 60 8.45 13.99 -13.14
C SER A 60 7.60 14.75 -14.17
N PRO A 61 8.20 15.63 -14.98
CA PRO A 61 7.46 16.29 -16.04
C PRO A 61 7.11 15.28 -17.14
N ALA A 62 5.86 15.33 -17.60
CA ALA A 62 5.38 14.53 -18.73
C ALA A 62 5.96 15.03 -20.06
N SER A 63 6.22 16.34 -20.16
CA SER A 63 6.94 16.94 -21.27
C SER A 63 7.69 18.18 -20.81
N THR A 64 8.81 18.46 -21.49
CA THR A 64 9.58 19.69 -21.28
C THR A 64 9.86 20.31 -22.63
N SER A 65 9.57 21.58 -22.78
CA SER A 65 9.83 22.37 -23.98
C SER A 65 10.74 23.55 -23.65
N ARG A 66 11.71 23.83 -24.51
CA ARG A 66 12.59 25.00 -24.39
C ARG A 66 12.28 26.00 -25.49
N ASN A 67 12.06 27.25 -25.12
CA ASN A 67 11.96 28.34 -26.09
C ASN A 67 13.36 28.65 -26.63
N SER A 68 13.55 28.64 -27.96
CA SER A 68 14.86 28.84 -28.59
C SER A 68 15.38 30.28 -28.52
N THR A 69 14.49 31.27 -28.33
CA THR A 69 14.84 32.70 -28.28
C THR A 69 15.03 33.18 -26.85
N THR A 70 14.09 32.84 -25.94
CA THR A 70 14.16 33.29 -24.54
C THR A 70 14.92 32.32 -23.64
N LEU A 71 15.27 31.13 -24.16
CA LEU A 71 15.93 30.02 -23.44
C LEU A 71 15.15 29.52 -22.21
N VAL A 72 13.90 29.97 -22.03
CA VAL A 72 13.01 29.56 -20.95
C VAL A 72 12.60 28.11 -21.15
N VAL A 73 12.65 27.34 -20.06
CA VAL A 73 12.23 25.94 -20.01
C VAL A 73 10.84 25.88 -19.37
N THR A 74 9.89 25.31 -20.09
CA THR A 74 8.53 25.03 -19.59
C THR A 74 8.36 23.53 -19.43
N SER A 75 8.02 23.10 -18.22
CA SER A 75 7.76 21.71 -17.90
C SER A 75 6.28 21.50 -17.62
N THR A 76 5.66 20.55 -18.34
CA THR A 76 4.26 20.17 -18.14
C THR A 76 4.22 18.88 -17.32
N TYR A 77 3.55 18.94 -16.17
CA TYR A 77 3.40 17.79 -15.26
C TYR A 77 2.12 17.01 -15.57
N GLY A 78 2.07 15.76 -15.09
CA GLY A 78 0.90 14.89 -15.25
C GLY A 78 -0.36 15.44 -14.54
N PRO A 79 -1.54 14.86 -14.83
CA PRO A 79 -2.78 15.24 -14.18
C PRO A 79 -2.77 14.89 -12.68
N THR A 80 -3.58 15.60 -11.90
CA THR A 80 -3.90 15.21 -10.53
C THR A 80 -4.99 14.14 -10.52
N TYR A 81 -4.95 13.26 -9.53
CA TYR A 81 -5.94 12.22 -9.26
C TYR A 81 -6.51 12.45 -7.86
N SER A 82 -7.59 13.24 -7.78
CA SER A 82 -8.24 13.59 -6.50
C SER A 82 -9.09 12.44 -5.92
N SER A 83 -9.52 11.52 -6.78
CA SER A 83 -10.32 10.34 -6.40
C SER A 83 -9.44 9.09 -6.36
N TRP A 84 -9.83 8.12 -5.53
CA TRP A 84 -9.16 6.83 -5.46
C TRP A 84 -9.15 6.15 -6.83
N THR A 85 -7.96 6.02 -7.40
CA THR A 85 -7.73 5.47 -8.75
C THR A 85 -6.88 4.22 -8.63
N ASN A 86 -7.13 3.20 -9.45
CA ASN A 86 -6.37 1.96 -9.40
C ASN A 86 -4.88 2.19 -9.76
N VAL A 87 -3.95 1.57 -9.03
CA VAL A 87 -2.49 1.72 -9.21
C VAL A 87 -2.00 1.30 -10.60
N SER A 88 -2.72 0.47 -11.33
CA SER A 88 -2.43 0.18 -12.75
C SER A 88 -2.32 1.45 -13.62
N VAL A 89 -3.11 2.49 -13.33
CA VAL A 89 -3.00 3.79 -14.03
C VAL A 89 -1.67 4.47 -13.71
N LEU A 90 -1.21 4.36 -12.46
CA LEU A 90 0.08 4.90 -12.03
C LEU A 90 1.24 4.17 -12.72
N LYS A 91 1.16 2.84 -12.88
CA LYS A 91 2.16 2.06 -13.63
C LYS A 91 2.37 2.59 -15.04
N GLY A 92 1.28 2.91 -15.74
CA GLY A 92 1.34 3.49 -17.09
C GLY A 92 1.96 4.89 -17.16
N LYS A 93 2.17 5.56 -16.02
CA LYS A 93 2.86 6.86 -15.93
C LYS A 93 4.32 6.74 -15.50
N LEU A 94 4.74 5.56 -15.07
CA LEU A 94 6.11 5.28 -14.64
C LEU A 94 6.90 4.62 -15.79
N SER A 95 8.22 4.66 -15.70
CA SER A 95 9.07 3.89 -16.60
C SER A 95 8.97 2.39 -16.28
N SER A 96 9.33 1.54 -17.25
CA SER A 96 9.29 0.07 -17.12
C SER A 96 10.14 -0.48 -15.96
N ASN A 97 11.02 0.32 -15.36
CA ASN A 97 11.89 -0.08 -14.26
C ASN A 97 11.16 -0.08 -12.90
N TYR A 98 9.98 0.55 -12.83
CA TYR A 98 9.19 0.59 -11.60
C TYR A 98 8.28 -0.64 -11.52
N VAL A 99 8.65 -1.60 -10.68
CA VAL A 99 7.83 -2.77 -10.39
C VAL A 99 7.04 -2.50 -9.12
N ILE A 100 5.74 -2.27 -9.25
CA ILE A 100 4.81 -2.14 -8.13
C ILE A 100 3.73 -3.22 -8.22
N PRO A 101 3.23 -3.75 -7.09
CA PRO A 101 2.12 -4.70 -7.12
C PRO A 101 0.79 -4.00 -7.47
N ASP A 102 -0.10 -4.71 -8.20
CA ASP A 102 -1.46 -4.21 -8.46
C ASP A 102 -2.41 -4.55 -7.30
N GLU A 103 -2.19 -5.69 -6.67
CA GLU A 103 -3.03 -6.26 -5.62
C GLU A 103 -2.24 -6.46 -4.33
N ASN A 104 -2.93 -6.32 -3.21
CA ASN A 104 -2.41 -6.55 -1.89
C ASN A 104 -2.47 -8.05 -1.52
N PRO A 105 -1.87 -8.46 -0.37
CA PRO A 105 -1.90 -9.85 0.10
C PRO A 105 -3.29 -10.45 0.39
N PHE A 106 -4.36 -9.64 0.31
CA PHE A 106 -5.76 -10.05 0.46
C PHE A 106 -6.48 -10.17 -0.90
N GLY A 107 -5.78 -9.97 -2.02
CA GLY A 107 -6.35 -10.01 -3.37
C GLY A 107 -7.14 -8.75 -3.75
N ASN A 108 -7.03 -7.67 -2.97
CA ASN A 108 -7.67 -6.41 -3.27
C ASN A 108 -6.70 -5.46 -3.97
N PRO A 109 -7.16 -4.67 -4.96
CA PRO A 109 -6.30 -3.74 -5.66
C PRO A 109 -5.80 -2.61 -4.75
N TYR A 110 -4.57 -2.15 -4.98
CA TYR A 110 -4.11 -0.88 -4.44
C TYR A 110 -4.76 0.29 -5.18
N TYR A 111 -5.17 1.30 -4.42
CA TYR A 111 -5.65 2.56 -4.96
C TYR A 111 -4.71 3.70 -4.59
N PHE A 112 -4.59 4.71 -5.44
CA PHE A 112 -3.82 5.91 -5.16
C PHE A 112 -4.64 7.18 -5.36
N LYS A 113 -4.21 8.23 -4.68
CA LYS A 113 -4.59 9.63 -4.89
C LYS A 113 -3.30 10.43 -5.06
N MET A 114 -3.31 11.37 -5.99
CA MET A 114 -2.16 12.20 -6.30
C MET A 114 -2.61 13.65 -6.47
N THR A 115 -2.15 14.52 -5.60
CA THR A 115 -2.34 15.96 -5.71
C THR A 115 -1.07 16.61 -6.25
N ASP A 116 -1.06 17.94 -6.36
CA ASP A 116 0.16 18.71 -6.63
C ASP A 116 1.23 18.54 -5.52
N LYS A 117 0.79 18.29 -4.28
CA LYS A 117 1.65 18.32 -3.09
C LYS A 117 1.93 16.96 -2.47
N SER A 118 1.03 16.00 -2.63
CA SER A 118 1.08 14.73 -1.92
C SER A 118 0.64 13.55 -2.78
N CYS A 119 1.16 12.38 -2.40
CA CYS A 119 0.69 11.09 -2.86
C CYS A 119 0.21 10.27 -1.66
N SER A 120 -0.90 9.58 -1.86
CA SER A 120 -1.50 8.69 -0.87
C SER A 120 -1.91 7.40 -1.56
N VAL A 121 -1.69 6.28 -0.89
CA VAL A 121 -2.04 4.94 -1.37
C VAL A 121 -2.93 4.28 -0.31
N ALA A 122 -4.03 3.68 -0.74
CA ALA A 122 -4.93 2.93 0.11
C ALA A 122 -4.67 1.43 -0.02
N VAL A 123 -4.58 0.77 1.14
CA VAL A 123 -4.61 -0.68 1.31
C VAL A 123 -6.02 -1.08 1.72
N GLU A 124 -6.73 -1.80 0.86
CA GLU A 124 -8.13 -2.20 1.13
C GLU A 124 -8.22 -3.57 1.82
N LEU A 125 -8.97 -3.61 2.92
CA LEU A 125 -9.27 -4.82 3.71
C LEU A 125 -10.75 -5.17 3.57
N ASP A 126 -11.06 -6.47 3.62
CA ASP A 126 -12.42 -7.00 3.43
C ASP A 126 -13.33 -6.83 4.64
N TRP A 127 -12.75 -6.45 5.77
CA TRP A 127 -13.44 -6.23 7.02
C TRP A 127 -13.18 -4.81 7.54
N LYS A 128 -13.96 -4.42 8.54
CA LYS A 128 -13.78 -3.15 9.24
C LYS A 128 -12.70 -3.30 10.32
N VAL A 129 -11.82 -2.31 10.37
CA VAL A 129 -10.77 -2.22 11.38
C VAL A 129 -10.91 -0.88 12.09
N ASP A 130 -10.88 -0.92 13.42
CA ASP A 130 -10.98 0.25 14.29
C ASP A 130 -9.57 0.72 14.68
N GLY A 131 -8.88 1.38 13.76
CA GLY A 131 -7.51 1.83 13.97
C GLY A 131 -6.46 0.78 13.61
N TRP A 132 -5.37 1.21 12.96
CA TRP A 132 -4.23 0.33 12.70
C TRP A 132 -2.93 1.13 12.70
N GLU A 133 -2.05 0.86 13.68
CA GLU A 133 -0.70 1.47 13.82
C GLU A 133 -0.62 3.00 13.62
N GLY A 134 -1.70 3.73 13.93
CA GLY A 134 -1.76 5.20 13.78
C GLY A 134 -1.91 5.72 12.34
N TYR A 135 -2.19 4.83 11.37
CA TYR A 135 -2.53 5.24 10.01
C TYR A 135 -3.97 5.76 9.94
N ASP A 136 -4.19 6.69 9.01
CA ASP A 136 -5.53 7.15 8.68
C ASP A 136 -6.34 6.01 8.05
N LEU A 137 -7.61 5.94 8.42
CA LEU A 137 -8.53 4.91 7.94
C LEU A 137 -9.75 5.54 7.27
N GLU A 138 -10.17 4.96 6.16
CA GLU A 138 -11.42 5.30 5.48
C GLU A 138 -12.31 4.05 5.43
N THR A 139 -13.54 4.15 5.95
CA THR A 139 -14.53 3.07 5.86
C THR A 139 -15.33 3.19 4.56
N VAL A 140 -15.38 2.11 3.78
CA VAL A 140 -16.11 2.04 2.51
C VAL A 140 -17.09 0.87 2.59
N GLY A 141 -18.32 1.16 3.02
CA GLY A 141 -19.35 0.13 3.22
C GLY A 141 -18.96 -0.85 4.33
N THR A 142 -18.66 -2.11 3.95
CA THR A 142 -18.20 -3.18 4.84
C THR A 142 -16.67 -3.30 4.91
N ARG A 143 -15.95 -2.56 4.07
CA ARG A 143 -14.49 -2.61 3.93
C ARG A 143 -13.83 -1.44 4.66
N SER A 144 -12.54 -1.59 4.96
CA SER A 144 -11.69 -0.51 5.46
C SER A 144 -10.50 -0.28 4.55
N ARG A 145 -10.05 0.97 4.46
CA ARG A 145 -8.85 1.37 3.72
C ARG A 145 -7.84 1.97 4.66
N ILE A 146 -6.66 1.37 4.74
CA ILE A 146 -5.51 1.95 5.42
C ILE A 146 -4.81 2.89 4.47
N ILE A 147 -4.71 4.17 4.84
CA ILE A 147 -4.14 5.22 4.02
C ILE A 147 -2.67 5.41 4.39
N VAL A 148 -1.80 5.10 3.45
CA VAL A 148 -0.37 5.38 3.51
C VAL A 148 -0.11 6.62 2.69
N ALA A 149 0.27 7.73 3.34
CA ALA A 149 0.59 8.98 2.66
C ALA A 149 2.03 9.40 2.96
N THR A 150 2.65 10.13 2.04
CA THR A 150 3.82 10.93 2.44
C THR A 150 3.38 12.03 3.39
N PRO A 151 4.18 12.38 4.41
CA PRO A 151 3.94 13.60 5.18
C PRO A 151 3.85 14.77 4.21
N ALA A 152 2.81 15.60 4.34
CA ALA A 152 2.69 16.81 3.54
C ALA A 152 3.95 17.65 3.75
N ARG A 153 4.65 17.99 2.66
CA ARG A 153 5.89 18.76 2.74
C ARG A 153 5.59 20.10 3.41
N SER A 154 6.14 20.31 4.61
CA SER A 154 5.97 21.58 5.34
C SER A 154 6.50 22.74 4.49
N THR A 155 5.69 23.79 4.37
CA THR A 155 6.05 25.04 3.67
C THR A 155 7.01 25.90 4.49
N ALA A 156 7.23 25.58 5.77
CA ALA A 156 8.07 26.36 6.69
C ALA A 156 9.60 26.17 6.49
N GLY A 157 10.03 25.57 5.36
CA GLY A 157 11.44 25.31 5.03
C GLY A 157 12.00 26.24 3.93
N PRO A 158 13.16 25.91 3.34
CA PRO A 158 13.81 26.68 2.25
C PRO A 158 13.02 26.66 0.92
N ALA A 159 11.74 26.25 0.96
CA ALA A 159 10.83 26.24 -0.18
C ALA A 159 10.69 27.63 -0.80
N TRP A 160 10.72 28.70 0.01
CA TRP A 160 10.68 30.08 -0.49
C TRP A 160 11.95 30.44 -1.30
N VAL A 161 13.13 29.97 -0.89
CA VAL A 161 14.40 30.19 -1.61
C VAL A 161 14.37 29.45 -2.95
N GLN A 162 13.86 28.22 -2.98
CA GLN A 162 13.71 27.47 -4.22
C GLN A 162 12.65 28.10 -5.14
N HIS A 163 11.56 28.62 -4.59
CA HIS A 163 10.54 29.34 -5.34
C HIS A 163 11.11 30.64 -5.93
N GLN A 164 11.84 31.44 -5.14
CA GLN A 164 12.50 32.65 -5.62
C GLN A 164 13.55 32.34 -6.69
N LYS A 165 14.38 31.31 -6.48
CA LYS A 165 15.38 30.89 -7.47
C LYS A 165 14.71 30.52 -8.81
N ARG A 166 13.59 29.81 -8.76
CA ARG A 166 12.79 29.44 -9.94
C ARG A 166 12.21 30.65 -10.65
N LEU A 167 11.66 31.61 -9.90
CA LEU A 167 11.17 32.87 -10.47
C LEU A 167 12.29 33.65 -11.16
N LEU A 168 13.47 33.72 -10.53
CA LEU A 168 14.66 34.39 -11.09
C LEU A 168 15.22 33.67 -12.32
N THR A 169 15.09 32.35 -12.42
CA THR A 169 15.49 31.56 -13.59
C THR A 169 14.38 31.42 -14.64
N GLY A 170 13.21 32.03 -14.43
CA GLY A 170 12.05 31.92 -15.32
C GLY A 170 11.45 30.51 -15.40
N GLU A 171 11.76 29.63 -14.45
CA GLU A 171 11.17 28.30 -14.35
C GLU A 171 9.75 28.40 -13.77
N SER A 172 8.74 28.18 -14.62
CA SER A 172 7.34 28.10 -14.21
C SER A 172 6.95 26.64 -13.97
N ILE A 173 6.41 26.36 -12.78
CA ILE A 173 5.79 25.08 -12.40
C ILE A 173 4.40 25.42 -11.85
N ARG A 174 3.42 24.53 -12.03
CA ARG A 174 2.09 24.68 -11.41
C ARG A 174 2.18 24.78 -9.89
#